data_AF-A0A1M5BLL5-F1
#
_entry.id   AF-A0A1M5BLL5-F1
#
_cell.length_a   1.000
_cell.length_b   1.000
_cell.length_c   1.000
_cell.angle_alpha   90.00
_cell.angle_beta   90.00
_cell.angle_gamma   90.00
#
_symmetry.space_group_name_H-M   'P 1'
#
loop_
_entity.id
_entity.type
_entity.pdbx_description
1 polymer ?
#
loop_
_entity_poly.entity_id
_entity_poly.type
_entity_poly.pdbx_seq_one_letter_code
_entity_poly.pdbx_strand_id
1 'polypeptide(L)'
;MMPQDTPSAELIETFLNPESAVFKKAKRAVEIEMNIAFEVFMAEQYSRIHYSDLMEDVPEELASKDRLVSWLNDYRRGKIVRPGLITLYKNNNPGHFQDGIWQARYFCLFVKYLKEMLTNQQYVRNKKIAENFALSFANSDWYWSAVGISSLKLLENLYKQNALQTSIAKAYIRQTLIARELLNSVGKIIGRSTKNHDAYEMKDILPQIVEKSFKQQLKCSFDIFANNKEYLIYRKYVREIYGTLQTIYLTPNASEKFLPEGKRGSPI
;
A
#
# COMPACT_ATOMS: atom_id res chain seq x y z
N MET A 1 -2.19 54.42 16.19
CA MET A 1 -2.06 53.66 14.92
C MET A 1 -2.67 52.29 15.15
N MET A 2 -3.84 52.00 14.57
CA MET A 2 -4.41 50.65 14.61
C MET A 2 -3.70 49.78 13.57
N PRO A 3 -3.42 48.49 13.84
CA PRO A 3 -2.87 47.60 12.84
C PRO A 3 -3.90 47.45 11.72
N GLN A 4 -3.49 47.76 10.49
CA GLN A 4 -4.25 47.40 9.30
C GLN A 4 -4.02 45.89 9.09
N ASP A 5 -4.88 45.07 9.68
CA ASP A 5 -4.92 43.64 9.41
C ASP A 5 -5.26 43.49 7.93
N THR A 6 -4.23 43.17 7.14
CA THR A 6 -4.41 42.89 5.72
C THR A 6 -5.29 41.64 5.64
N PRO A 7 -6.47 41.69 5.00
CA PRO A 7 -7.31 40.52 4.92
C PRO A 7 -6.53 39.38 4.26
N SER A 8 -6.64 38.17 4.81
CA SER A 8 -5.93 37.02 4.27
C SER A 8 -6.25 36.85 2.78
N ALA A 9 -5.31 36.31 2.00
CA ALA A 9 -5.52 36.09 0.57
C ALA A 9 -6.79 35.26 0.28
N GLU A 10 -7.17 34.35 1.18
CA GLU A 10 -8.43 33.60 1.13
C GLU A 10 -9.68 34.48 1.31
N LEU A 11 -9.64 35.50 2.19
CA LEU A 11 -10.72 36.45 2.38
C LEU A 11 -10.90 37.35 1.16
N ILE A 12 -9.79 37.80 0.57
CA ILE A 12 -9.79 38.64 -0.64
C ILE A 12 -10.35 37.86 -1.84
N GLU A 13 -9.92 36.62 -2.04
CA GLU A 13 -10.40 35.77 -3.13
C GLU A 13 -11.88 35.39 -2.98
N THR A 14 -12.34 35.11 -1.75
CA THR A 14 -13.75 34.83 -1.46
C THR A 14 -14.65 36.03 -1.77
N PHE A 15 -14.16 37.24 -1.52
CA PHE A 15 -14.92 38.46 -1.78
C PHE A 15 -14.99 38.81 -3.28
N LEU A 16 -13.93 38.52 -4.04
CA LEU A 16 -13.83 38.82 -5.47
C LEU A 16 -14.49 37.77 -6.36
N ASN A 17 -14.47 36.49 -5.97
CA ASN A 17 -15.13 35.40 -6.70
C ASN A 17 -15.61 34.31 -5.72
N PRO A 18 -16.76 34.54 -5.05
CA PRO A 18 -17.27 33.66 -4.01
C PRO A 18 -17.59 32.25 -4.53
N GLU A 19 -18.07 32.14 -5.78
CA GLU A 19 -18.38 30.85 -6.39
C GLU A 19 -17.12 29.99 -6.55
N SER A 20 -16.06 30.55 -7.13
CA SER A 20 -14.76 29.87 -7.27
C SER A 20 -14.18 29.46 -5.91
N ALA A 21 -14.27 30.33 -4.90
CA ALA A 21 -13.79 30.03 -3.55
C ALA A 21 -14.58 28.87 -2.91
N VAL A 22 -15.91 28.84 -3.06
CA VAL A 22 -16.77 27.75 -2.58
C VAL A 22 -16.42 26.43 -3.28
N PHE A 23 -16.25 26.43 -4.61
CA PHE A 23 -15.84 25.24 -5.35
C PHE A 23 -14.47 24.71 -4.92
N LYS A 24 -13.48 25.59 -4.72
CA LYS A 24 -12.14 25.22 -4.22
C LYS A 24 -12.23 24.59 -2.84
N LYS A 25 -13.02 25.17 -1.93
CA LYS A 25 -13.23 24.64 -0.58
C LYS A 25 -13.91 23.28 -0.59
N ALA A 26 -14.95 23.12 -1.40
CA ALA A 26 -15.65 21.84 -1.57
C ALA A 26 -14.73 20.77 -2.14
N LYS A 27 -13.96 21.10 -3.18
CA LYS A 27 -12.95 20.20 -3.77
C LYS A 27 -11.92 19.73 -2.72
N ARG A 28 -11.35 20.66 -1.95
CA ARG A 28 -10.37 20.35 -0.91
C ARG A 28 -10.96 19.45 0.18
N ALA A 29 -12.21 19.67 0.56
CA ALA A 29 -12.90 18.81 1.52
C ALA A 29 -13.05 17.37 1.00
N VAL A 30 -13.44 17.21 -0.27
CA VAL A 30 -13.54 15.89 -0.92
C VAL A 30 -12.16 15.22 -1.03
N GLU A 31 -11.11 15.97 -1.39
CA GLU A 31 -9.74 15.43 -1.46
C GLU A 31 -9.23 14.91 -0.11
N ILE A 32 -9.56 15.61 0.98
CA ILE A 32 -9.27 15.16 2.35
C ILE A 32 -10.05 13.89 2.69
N GLU A 33 -11.36 13.86 2.41
CA GLU A 33 -12.17 12.65 2.61
C GLU A 33 -11.62 11.45 1.83
N MET A 34 -11.22 11.66 0.58
CA MET A 34 -10.61 10.60 -0.24
C MET A 34 -9.29 10.13 0.35
N ASN A 35 -8.42 11.02 0.82
CA ASN A 35 -7.18 10.62 1.49
C ASN A 35 -7.46 9.75 2.72
N ILE A 36 -8.42 10.16 3.56
CA ILE A 36 -8.87 9.37 4.72
C ILE A 36 -9.37 8.01 4.28
N ALA A 37 -10.29 7.97 3.30
CA ALA A 37 -10.86 6.73 2.82
C ALA A 37 -9.80 5.76 2.27
N PHE A 38 -8.82 6.27 1.51
CA PHE A 38 -7.74 5.45 1.00
C PHE A 38 -6.77 4.97 2.09
N GLU A 39 -6.43 5.79 3.09
CA GLU A 39 -5.63 5.34 4.23
C GLU A 39 -6.33 4.22 5.02
N VAL A 40 -7.62 4.39 5.30
CA VAL A 40 -8.42 3.37 5.99
C VAL A 40 -8.55 2.12 5.12
N PHE A 41 -8.80 2.26 3.82
CA PHE A 41 -8.82 1.13 2.88
C PHE A 41 -7.50 0.36 2.91
N MET A 42 -6.37 1.06 2.77
CA MET A 42 -5.03 0.46 2.79
C MET A 42 -4.77 -0.25 4.12
N ALA A 43 -5.27 0.29 5.24
CA ALA A 43 -5.16 -0.35 6.54
C ALA A 43 -6.11 -1.57 6.67
N GLU A 44 -7.32 -1.50 6.13
CA GLU A 44 -8.32 -2.58 6.18
C GLU A 44 -7.95 -3.77 5.32
N GLN A 45 -7.42 -3.54 4.12
CA GLN A 45 -6.84 -4.61 3.30
C GLN A 45 -5.69 -5.33 4.05
N TYR A 46 -5.16 -4.76 5.14
CA TYR A 46 -3.94 -5.17 5.85
C TYR A 46 -4.13 -5.47 7.33
N SER A 47 -4.92 -6.49 7.65
CA SER A 47 -4.94 -7.11 8.99
C SER A 47 -3.84 -8.17 9.19
N ARG A 48 -2.80 -8.23 8.35
CA ARG A 48 -1.80 -9.31 8.33
C ARG A 48 -0.43 -8.85 8.82
N ILE A 49 0.25 -9.69 9.60
CA ILE A 49 1.46 -9.33 10.33
C ILE A 49 2.68 -9.44 9.43
N HIS A 50 2.75 -10.50 8.63
CA HIS A 50 3.82 -10.69 7.64
C HIS A 50 3.33 -10.47 6.22
N TYR A 51 4.25 -9.97 5.38
CA TYR A 51 4.04 -9.95 3.94
C TYR A 51 3.83 -11.36 3.37
N SER A 52 4.40 -12.40 4.02
CA SER A 52 4.26 -13.80 3.60
C SER A 52 2.82 -14.29 3.75
N ASP A 53 2.10 -13.84 4.79
CA ASP A 53 0.70 -14.22 5.02
C ASP A 53 -0.24 -13.77 3.88
N LEU A 54 0.25 -12.93 2.96
CA LEU A 54 -0.50 -12.45 1.80
C LEU A 54 -0.10 -13.18 0.52
N MET A 55 1.02 -13.89 0.52
CA MET A 55 1.59 -14.55 -0.66
C MET A 55 2.34 -15.83 -0.25
N GLU A 56 1.71 -16.64 0.60
CA GLU A 56 2.34 -17.83 1.22
C GLU A 56 2.43 -18.98 0.21
N ASP A 57 1.40 -19.17 -0.61
CA ASP A 57 1.25 -20.28 -1.56
C ASP A 57 1.14 -19.82 -3.02
N VAL A 58 2.13 -19.03 -3.46
CA VAL A 58 2.15 -18.51 -4.83
C VAL A 58 2.78 -19.56 -5.78
N PRO A 59 2.11 -19.96 -6.88
CA PRO A 59 2.67 -20.88 -7.88
C PRO A 59 4.04 -20.43 -8.41
N GLU A 60 4.92 -21.37 -8.77
CA GLU A 60 6.30 -21.08 -9.19
C GLU A 60 6.39 -20.16 -10.43
N GLU A 61 5.37 -20.17 -11.28
CA GLU A 61 5.30 -19.33 -12.48
C GLU A 61 5.02 -17.86 -12.17
N LEU A 62 4.56 -17.57 -10.95
CA LEU A 62 4.22 -16.23 -10.50
C LEU A 62 5.36 -15.61 -9.69
N ALA A 63 5.37 -14.28 -9.59
CA ALA A 63 6.39 -13.56 -8.85
C ALA A 63 6.19 -13.75 -7.34
N SER A 64 7.25 -14.17 -6.64
CA SER A 64 7.19 -14.29 -5.19
C SER A 64 7.02 -12.94 -4.48
N LYS A 65 6.52 -13.01 -3.24
CA LYS A 65 6.48 -11.88 -2.29
C LYS A 65 7.81 -11.13 -2.21
N ASP A 66 8.92 -11.86 -2.01
CA ASP A 66 10.24 -11.24 -1.87
C ASP A 66 10.67 -10.53 -3.14
N ARG A 67 10.31 -11.08 -4.31
CA ARG A 67 10.54 -10.41 -5.60
C ARG A 67 9.77 -9.10 -5.68
N LEU A 68 8.46 -9.09 -5.37
CA LEU A 68 7.67 -7.85 -5.37
C LEU A 68 8.24 -6.80 -4.40
N VAL A 69 8.51 -7.20 -3.15
CA VAL A 69 9.06 -6.31 -2.12
C VAL A 69 10.43 -5.77 -2.54
N SER A 70 11.27 -6.58 -3.20
CA SER A 70 12.57 -6.14 -3.70
C SER A 70 12.45 -5.04 -4.76
N TRP A 71 11.38 -5.00 -5.56
CA TRP A 71 11.16 -3.97 -6.57
C TRP A 71 10.48 -2.72 -6.02
N LEU A 72 9.64 -2.87 -4.99
CA LEU A 72 9.02 -1.74 -4.30
C LEU A 72 10.06 -0.88 -3.59
N ASN A 73 11.07 -1.51 -2.98
CA ASN A 73 12.11 -0.83 -2.20
C ASN A 73 13.33 -0.43 -3.04
N ASP A 74 14.05 0.58 -2.57
CA ASP A 74 15.39 0.89 -3.05
C ASP A 74 16.32 -0.29 -2.77
N TYR A 75 17.11 -0.67 -3.77
CA TYR A 75 18.17 -1.65 -3.62
C TYR A 75 19.49 -0.92 -3.41
N ARG A 76 20.19 -1.24 -2.32
CA ARG A 76 21.50 -0.66 -1.99
C ARG A 76 22.56 -1.77 -1.94
N ARG A 77 23.62 -1.64 -2.74
CA ARG A 77 24.80 -2.51 -2.68
C ARG A 77 26.05 -1.63 -2.72
N GLY A 78 26.69 -1.44 -1.57
CA GLY A 78 27.81 -0.51 -1.43
C GLY A 78 27.39 0.90 -1.82
N LYS A 79 28.05 1.48 -2.82
CA LYS A 79 27.73 2.82 -3.37
C LYS A 79 26.61 2.81 -4.42
N ILE A 80 26.20 1.65 -4.92
CA ILE A 80 25.17 1.55 -5.96
C ILE A 80 23.79 1.59 -5.29
N VAL A 81 22.98 2.57 -5.65
CA VAL A 81 21.58 2.69 -5.25
C VAL A 81 20.71 2.58 -6.50
N ARG A 82 19.92 1.50 -6.60
CA ARG A 82 18.84 1.39 -7.59
C ARG A 82 17.55 1.86 -6.93
N PRO A 83 16.89 2.92 -7.42
CA PRO A 83 15.62 3.35 -6.86
C PRO A 83 14.57 2.25 -7.03
N GLY A 84 13.76 2.04 -6.00
CA GLY A 84 12.58 1.20 -6.05
C GLY A 84 11.40 1.91 -6.70
N LEU A 85 10.31 1.19 -6.93
CA LEU A 85 9.12 1.73 -7.58
C LEU A 85 8.46 2.86 -6.79
N ILE A 86 8.51 2.83 -5.46
CA ILE A 86 7.99 3.92 -4.62
C ILE A 86 8.78 5.22 -4.89
N THR A 87 10.11 5.13 -4.91
CA THR A 87 11.00 6.27 -5.19
C THR A 87 10.82 6.77 -6.62
N LEU A 88 10.76 5.87 -7.60
CA LEU A 88 10.53 6.23 -8.99
C LEU A 88 9.16 6.89 -9.20
N TYR A 89 8.11 6.36 -8.58
CA TYR A 89 6.79 6.96 -8.65
C TYR A 89 6.78 8.39 -8.09
N LYS A 90 7.50 8.61 -6.97
CA LYS A 90 7.68 9.94 -6.39
C LYS A 90 8.33 10.92 -7.35
N ASN A 91 9.39 10.49 -8.03
CA ASN A 91 10.11 11.34 -8.97
C ASN A 91 9.29 11.63 -10.23
N ASN A 92 8.54 10.64 -10.73
CA ASN A 92 7.78 10.75 -11.97
C ASN A 92 6.42 11.46 -11.80
N ASN A 93 5.90 11.54 -10.57
CA ASN A 93 4.57 12.09 -10.29
C ASN A 93 4.61 13.10 -9.13
N PRO A 94 5.38 14.19 -9.21
CA PRO A 94 5.50 15.15 -8.10
C PRO A 94 4.15 15.75 -7.67
N GLY A 95 3.20 15.91 -8.60
CA GLY A 95 1.84 16.40 -8.31
C GLY A 95 0.99 15.47 -7.42
N HIS A 96 1.43 14.24 -7.17
CA HIS A 96 0.79 13.31 -6.23
C HIS A 96 1.27 13.48 -4.78
N PHE A 97 2.15 14.45 -4.56
CA PHE A 97 2.76 14.75 -3.29
C PHE A 97 2.48 16.20 -2.92
N GLN A 98 2.14 16.44 -1.67
CA GLN A 98 2.02 17.78 -1.10
C GLN A 98 3.15 17.93 -0.09
N ASP A 99 4.03 18.92 -0.26
CA ASP A 99 5.19 19.15 0.61
C ASP A 99 6.08 17.89 0.75
N GLY A 100 6.18 17.10 -0.32
CA GLY A 100 6.93 15.84 -0.34
C GLY A 100 6.23 14.65 0.30
N ILE A 101 5.04 14.86 0.89
CA ILE A 101 4.17 13.84 1.49
C ILE A 101 3.20 13.30 0.45
N TRP A 102 3.21 11.98 0.29
CA TRP A 102 2.31 11.29 -0.63
C TRP A 102 0.84 11.44 -0.22
N GLN A 103 -0.03 11.68 -1.19
CA GLN A 103 -1.47 11.80 -0.97
C GLN A 103 -2.17 10.47 -1.27
N ALA A 104 -2.80 9.89 -0.25
CA ALA A 104 -3.36 8.54 -0.30
C ALA A 104 -4.38 8.31 -1.43
N ARG A 105 -5.12 9.36 -1.82
CA ARG A 105 -6.07 9.31 -2.94
C ARG A 105 -5.47 8.87 -4.29
N TYR A 106 -4.15 8.94 -4.46
CA TYR A 106 -3.46 8.50 -5.67
C TYR A 106 -3.00 7.04 -5.62
N PHE A 107 -3.48 6.24 -4.67
CA PHE A 107 -3.10 4.84 -4.52
C PHE A 107 -3.43 4.00 -5.76
N CYS A 108 -4.62 4.14 -6.33
CA CYS A 108 -4.98 3.41 -7.55
C CYS A 108 -4.03 3.75 -8.72
N LEU A 109 -3.62 5.02 -8.85
CA LEU A 109 -2.64 5.41 -9.87
C LEU A 109 -1.26 4.79 -9.60
N PHE A 110 -0.88 4.65 -8.34
CA PHE A 110 0.34 3.92 -7.98
C PHE A 110 0.26 2.44 -8.34
N VAL A 111 -0.86 1.77 -8.09
CA VAL A 111 -1.07 0.36 -8.46
C VAL A 111 -1.02 0.19 -9.98
N LYS A 112 -1.64 1.11 -10.74
CA LYS A 112 -1.53 1.12 -12.21
C LYS A 112 -0.08 1.26 -12.65
N TYR A 113 0.65 2.23 -12.09
CA TYR A 113 2.07 2.44 -12.38
C TYR A 113 2.92 1.22 -12.04
N LEU A 114 2.65 0.55 -10.91
CA LEU A 114 3.31 -0.68 -10.49
C LEU A 114 3.16 -1.77 -11.56
N LYS A 115 1.93 -2.00 -12.04
CA LYS A 115 1.61 -2.97 -13.09
C LYS A 115 2.34 -2.64 -14.40
N GLU A 116 2.29 -1.40 -14.84
CA GLU A 116 2.97 -0.94 -16.07
C GLU A 116 4.48 -1.12 -16.01
N MET A 117 5.10 -0.75 -14.89
CA MET A 117 6.56 -0.80 -14.76
C MET A 117 7.07 -2.24 -14.61
N LEU A 118 6.43 -3.07 -13.80
CA LEU A 118 6.88 -4.45 -13.56
C LEU A 118 6.66 -5.38 -14.76
N THR A 119 5.73 -5.04 -15.65
CA THR A 119 5.52 -5.78 -16.91
C THR A 119 6.33 -5.22 -18.08
N ASN A 120 7.01 -4.08 -17.88
CA ASN A 120 7.87 -3.48 -18.90
C ASN A 120 9.28 -4.11 -18.89
N GLN A 121 9.60 -4.84 -19.97
CA GLN A 121 10.91 -5.48 -20.16
C GLN A 121 12.08 -4.48 -20.14
N GLN A 122 11.90 -3.26 -20.65
CA GLN A 122 12.96 -2.25 -20.67
C GLN A 122 13.32 -1.80 -19.24
N TYR A 123 12.31 -1.69 -18.37
CA TYR A 123 12.51 -1.33 -16.97
C TYR A 123 13.12 -2.48 -16.16
N VAL A 124 12.54 -3.68 -16.25
CA VAL A 124 12.98 -4.86 -15.50
C VAL A 124 14.31 -5.41 -16.03
N ARG A 125 14.66 -5.08 -17.28
CA ARG A 125 15.86 -5.54 -18.02
C ARG A 125 15.96 -7.05 -18.17
N ASN A 126 14.86 -7.77 -17.96
CA ASN A 126 14.79 -9.21 -18.07
C ASN A 126 13.39 -9.63 -18.55
N LYS A 127 13.32 -10.24 -19.73
CA LYS A 127 12.08 -10.67 -20.37
C LYS A 127 11.30 -11.67 -19.50
N LYS A 128 11.98 -12.71 -18.99
CA LYS A 128 11.34 -13.75 -18.15
C LYS A 128 10.74 -13.17 -16.88
N ILE A 129 11.39 -12.18 -16.26
CA ILE A 129 10.86 -11.52 -15.06
C ILE A 129 9.65 -10.65 -15.41
N ALA A 130 9.69 -9.90 -16.51
CA ALA A 130 8.55 -9.11 -16.96
C ALA A 130 7.34 -10.00 -17.32
N GLU A 131 7.56 -11.14 -17.97
CA GLU A 131 6.53 -12.15 -18.27
C GLU A 131 5.97 -12.79 -16.99
N ASN A 132 6.82 -13.13 -16.02
CA ASN A 132 6.39 -13.60 -14.70
C ASN A 132 5.43 -12.60 -14.04
N PHE A 133 5.79 -11.31 -14.03
CA PHE A 133 4.90 -10.28 -13.48
C PHE A 133 3.62 -10.14 -14.31
N ALA A 134 3.69 -10.23 -15.64
CA ALA A 134 2.49 -10.16 -16.48
C ALA A 134 1.50 -11.29 -16.14
N LEU A 135 1.98 -12.53 -15.99
CA LEU A 135 1.18 -13.67 -15.52
C LEU A 135 0.64 -13.42 -14.10
N SER A 136 1.46 -12.87 -13.23
CA SER A 136 1.08 -12.56 -11.84
C SER A 136 -0.05 -11.52 -11.76
N PHE A 137 0.03 -10.45 -12.56
CA PHE A 137 -1.01 -9.43 -12.64
C PHE A 137 -2.31 -9.91 -13.31
N ALA A 138 -2.27 -11.04 -14.02
CA ALA A 138 -3.46 -11.71 -14.56
C ALA A 138 -4.12 -12.63 -13.51
N ASN A 139 -3.37 -13.12 -12.53
CA ASN A 139 -3.91 -13.92 -11.43
C ASN A 139 -4.59 -13.02 -10.38
N SER A 140 -5.86 -13.31 -10.05
CA SER A 140 -6.67 -12.44 -9.18
C SER A 140 -6.17 -12.41 -7.74
N ASP A 141 -5.91 -13.58 -7.14
CA ASP A 141 -5.45 -13.68 -5.76
C ASP A 141 -4.10 -12.99 -5.60
N TRP A 142 -3.18 -13.25 -6.53
CA TRP A 142 -1.88 -12.59 -6.54
C TRP A 142 -2.02 -11.07 -6.68
N TYR A 143 -2.89 -10.59 -7.57
CA TYR A 143 -3.13 -9.16 -7.76
C TYR A 143 -3.59 -8.49 -6.47
N TRP A 144 -4.61 -9.03 -5.81
CA TRP A 144 -5.13 -8.45 -4.57
C TRP A 144 -4.11 -8.51 -3.44
N SER A 145 -3.34 -9.58 -3.36
CA SER A 145 -2.21 -9.66 -2.45
C SER A 145 -1.14 -8.61 -2.75
N ALA A 146 -0.83 -8.36 -4.03
CA ALA A 146 0.17 -7.38 -4.46
C ALA A 146 -0.27 -5.94 -4.20
N VAL A 147 -1.55 -5.62 -4.49
CA VAL A 147 -2.20 -4.36 -4.10
C VAL A 147 -2.00 -4.14 -2.62
N GLY A 148 -2.27 -5.18 -1.86
CA GLY A 148 -2.03 -5.17 -0.47
C GLY A 148 -0.59 -4.84 -0.04
N ILE A 149 0.37 -5.61 -0.56
CA ILE A 149 1.77 -5.51 -0.10
C ILE A 149 2.25 -4.09 -0.36
N SER A 150 1.80 -3.54 -1.50
CA SER A 150 1.98 -2.16 -1.89
C SER A 150 1.34 -1.16 -0.91
N SER A 151 0.09 -1.39 -0.48
CA SER A 151 -0.59 -0.58 0.55
C SER A 151 0.23 -0.50 1.83
N LEU A 152 0.67 -1.64 2.36
CA LEU A 152 1.45 -1.67 3.60
C LEU A 152 2.80 -0.96 3.46
N LYS A 153 3.49 -1.14 2.32
CA LYS A 153 4.74 -0.43 2.04
C LYS A 153 4.56 1.08 1.99
N LEU A 154 3.45 1.56 1.43
CA LEU A 154 3.16 3.00 1.38
C LEU A 154 2.78 3.54 2.77
N LEU A 155 1.97 2.82 3.54
CA LEU A 155 1.62 3.19 4.91
C LEU A 155 2.86 3.21 5.83
N GLU A 156 3.76 2.24 5.71
CA GLU A 156 5.07 2.27 6.41
C GLU A 156 5.88 3.52 6.06
N ASN A 157 5.87 3.92 4.78
CA ASN A 157 6.59 5.11 4.33
C ASN A 157 5.98 6.40 4.91
N LEU A 158 4.64 6.52 4.88
CA LEU A 158 3.93 7.63 5.51
C LEU A 158 4.16 7.67 7.02
N TYR A 159 4.13 6.52 7.70
CA TYR A 159 4.37 6.43 9.14
C TYR A 159 5.76 6.93 9.52
N LYS A 160 6.81 6.52 8.77
CA LYS A 160 8.19 6.97 8.99
C LYS A 160 8.36 8.49 8.83
N GLN A 161 7.52 9.13 8.04
CA GLN A 161 7.52 10.58 7.82
C GLN A 161 6.56 11.32 8.76
N ASN A 162 5.92 10.63 9.71
CA ASN A 162 4.86 11.17 10.56
C ASN A 162 3.70 11.81 9.75
N ALA A 163 3.38 11.20 8.60
CA ALA A 163 2.52 11.79 7.59
C ALA A 163 1.16 11.08 7.41
N LEU A 164 0.88 10.04 8.19
CA LEU A 164 -0.45 9.42 8.23
C LEU A 164 -1.49 10.42 8.73
N GLN A 165 -2.61 10.52 8.03
CA GLN A 165 -3.70 11.44 8.35
C GLN A 165 -4.69 10.83 9.34
N THR A 166 -4.87 9.51 9.27
CA THR A 166 -5.91 8.80 10.03
C THR A 166 -5.39 8.17 11.32
N SER A 167 -6.19 8.24 12.36
CA SER A 167 -5.96 7.53 13.62
C SER A 167 -5.98 6.01 13.42
N ILE A 168 -6.87 5.53 12.55
CA ILE A 168 -7.02 4.11 12.19
C ILE A 168 -5.72 3.57 11.57
N ALA A 169 -5.20 4.18 10.50
CA ALA A 169 -3.97 3.69 9.86
C ALA A 169 -2.75 3.77 10.79
N LYS A 170 -2.68 4.81 11.65
CA LYS A 170 -1.63 4.93 12.67
C LYS A 170 -1.67 3.77 13.66
N ALA A 171 -2.84 3.44 14.18
CA ALA A 171 -3.02 2.32 15.10
C ALA A 171 -2.59 1.00 14.45
N TYR A 172 -3.03 0.76 13.20
CA TYR A 172 -2.68 -0.45 12.44
C TYR A 172 -1.19 -0.61 12.21
N ILE A 173 -0.53 0.42 11.67
CA ILE A 173 0.91 0.34 11.41
C ILE A 173 1.69 0.19 12.70
N ARG A 174 1.32 0.91 13.76
CA ARG A 174 1.98 0.77 15.05
C ARG A 174 1.86 -0.65 15.59
N GLN A 175 0.66 -1.23 15.61
CA GLN A 175 0.45 -2.61 16.06
C GLN A 175 1.24 -3.60 15.20
N THR A 176 1.24 -3.43 13.87
CA THR A 176 1.98 -4.29 12.94
C THR A 176 3.50 -4.23 13.18
N LEU A 177 4.05 -3.04 13.40
CA LEU A 177 5.48 -2.86 13.67
C LEU A 177 5.87 -3.49 15.01
N ILE A 178 5.06 -3.30 16.06
CA ILE A 178 5.26 -3.95 17.37
C ILE A 178 5.21 -5.47 17.22
N ALA A 179 4.25 -6.00 16.46
CA ALA A 179 4.14 -7.44 16.23
C ALA A 179 5.39 -8.04 15.60
N ARG A 180 5.92 -7.38 14.56
CA ARG A 180 7.15 -7.81 13.90
C ARG A 180 8.36 -7.73 14.83
N GLU A 181 8.44 -6.70 15.66
CA GLU A 181 9.52 -6.57 16.64
C GLU A 181 9.47 -7.68 17.70
N LEU A 182 8.28 -8.00 18.21
CA LEU A 182 8.10 -9.11 19.15
C LEU A 182 8.45 -10.45 18.51
N LEU A 183 8.00 -10.72 17.30
CA LEU A 183 8.32 -11.97 16.58
C LEU A 183 9.83 -12.10 16.33
N ASN A 184 10.49 -11.02 15.93
CA ASN A 184 11.94 -11.00 15.79
C ASN A 184 12.67 -11.24 17.13
N SER A 185 12.13 -10.70 18.22
CA SER A 185 12.70 -10.87 19.55
C SER A 185 12.53 -12.31 20.06
N VAL A 186 11.35 -12.89 19.88
CA VAL A 186 11.06 -14.31 20.17
C VAL A 186 11.98 -15.22 19.35
N GLY A 187 12.13 -14.97 18.05
CA GLY A 187 13.05 -15.73 17.19
C GLY A 187 14.51 -15.67 17.68
N LYS A 188 14.97 -14.51 18.15
CA LYS A 188 16.31 -14.36 18.75
C LYS A 188 16.46 -15.12 20.07
N ILE A 189 15.44 -15.10 20.93
CA ILE A 189 15.45 -15.82 22.21
C ILE A 189 15.51 -17.33 21.95
N ILE A 190 14.63 -17.84 21.08
CA ILE A 190 14.62 -19.26 20.68
C ILE A 190 15.99 -19.66 20.12
N GLY A 191 16.52 -18.89 19.16
CA GLY A 191 17.82 -19.20 18.55
C GLY A 191 19.02 -19.12 19.51
N ARG A 192 18.88 -18.45 20.66
CA ARG A 192 19.88 -18.48 21.75
C ARG A 192 19.67 -19.68 22.68
N SER A 193 18.43 -19.98 23.04
CA SER A 193 18.08 -21.09 23.95
C SER A 193 18.28 -22.48 23.33
N THR A 194 17.98 -22.65 22.03
CA THR A 194 18.12 -23.93 21.31
C THR A 194 19.57 -24.29 20.97
N LYS A 195 20.54 -23.40 21.20
CA LYS A 195 21.97 -23.73 21.00
C LYS A 195 22.49 -24.73 22.02
N ASN A 196 21.85 -24.82 23.19
CA ASN A 196 22.31 -25.63 24.33
C ASN A 196 21.21 -26.57 24.91
N HIS A 197 19.99 -26.57 24.36
CA HIS A 197 18.86 -27.39 24.85
C HIS A 197 17.94 -27.80 23.69
N ASP A 198 17.32 -28.98 23.77
CA ASP A 198 16.26 -29.43 22.84
C ASP A 198 14.95 -28.67 23.10
N ALA A 199 14.88 -27.42 22.63
CA ALA A 199 13.67 -26.60 22.69
C ALA A 199 12.95 -26.54 21.32
N TYR A 200 12.93 -27.66 20.59
CA TYR A 200 12.32 -27.77 19.26
C TYR A 200 10.84 -27.38 19.26
N GLU A 201 10.07 -27.81 20.26
CA GLU A 201 8.64 -27.47 20.36
C GLU A 201 8.39 -25.96 20.56
N MET A 202 9.25 -25.27 21.33
CA MET A 202 9.13 -23.82 21.52
C MET A 202 9.39 -23.02 20.25
N LYS A 203 10.15 -23.60 19.30
CA LYS A 203 10.50 -22.96 18.03
C LYS A 203 9.28 -22.74 17.14
N ASP A 204 8.31 -23.64 17.21
CA ASP A 204 7.12 -23.61 16.37
C ASP A 204 5.91 -23.01 17.13
N ILE A 205 5.78 -23.30 18.42
CA ILE A 205 4.62 -22.88 19.22
C ILE A 205 4.62 -21.37 19.51
N LEU A 206 5.76 -20.79 19.91
CA LEU A 206 5.80 -19.39 20.35
C LEU A 206 5.50 -18.39 19.22
N PRO A 207 6.07 -18.51 18.01
CA PRO A 207 5.68 -17.66 16.89
C PRO A 207 4.18 -17.75 16.59
N GLN A 208 3.61 -18.96 16.57
CA GLN A 208 2.18 -19.17 16.31
C GLN A 208 1.28 -18.51 17.36
N ILE A 209 1.62 -18.61 18.66
CA ILE A 209 0.86 -17.95 19.73
C ILE A 209 0.88 -16.43 19.55
N VAL A 210 2.07 -15.87 19.30
CA VAL A 210 2.24 -14.42 19.09
C VAL A 210 1.41 -13.98 17.89
N GLU A 211 1.53 -14.69 16.77
CA GLU A 211 0.80 -14.38 15.54
C GLU A 211 -0.71 -14.48 15.72
N LYS A 212 -1.20 -15.54 16.38
CA LYS A 212 -2.64 -15.73 16.67
C LYS A 212 -3.18 -14.61 17.56
N SER A 213 -2.46 -14.25 18.62
CA SER A 213 -2.82 -13.16 19.52
C SER A 213 -2.91 -11.83 18.77
N PHE A 214 -1.93 -11.53 17.91
CA PHE A 214 -1.95 -10.32 17.10
C PHE A 214 -3.07 -10.29 16.08
N LYS A 215 -3.32 -11.40 15.36
CA LYS A 215 -4.45 -11.51 14.43
C LYS A 215 -5.78 -11.24 15.14
N GLN A 216 -5.93 -11.73 16.36
CA GLN A 216 -7.12 -11.46 17.19
C GLN A 216 -7.21 -9.99 17.61
N GLN A 217 -6.10 -9.37 18.06
CA GLN A 217 -6.08 -7.95 18.44
C GLN A 217 -6.41 -7.02 17.27
N LEU A 218 -5.88 -7.32 16.08
CA LEU A 218 -6.18 -6.58 14.85
C LEU A 218 -7.67 -6.70 14.49
N LYS A 219 -8.23 -7.91 14.58
CA LYS A 219 -9.66 -8.13 14.35
C LYS A 219 -10.53 -7.33 15.32
N CYS A 220 -10.24 -7.39 16.62
CA CYS A 220 -10.98 -6.61 17.63
C CYS A 220 -10.84 -5.09 17.40
N SER A 221 -9.70 -4.63 16.88
CA SER A 221 -9.49 -3.21 16.56
C SER A 221 -10.45 -2.74 15.45
N PHE A 222 -10.72 -3.55 14.43
CA PHE A 222 -11.72 -3.23 13.40
C PHE A 222 -13.13 -3.07 13.96
N ASP A 223 -13.52 -3.96 14.87
CA ASP A 223 -14.84 -3.90 15.51
C ASP A 223 -15.01 -2.61 16.32
N ILE A 224 -13.94 -2.14 16.98
CA ILE A 224 -13.92 -0.86 17.72
C ILE A 224 -13.99 0.34 16.75
N PHE A 225 -13.36 0.25 15.58
CA PHE A 225 -13.33 1.35 14.61
C PHE A 225 -14.62 1.50 13.78
N ALA A 226 -15.56 0.55 13.84
CA ALA A 226 -16.80 0.57 13.06
C ALA A 226 -17.63 1.87 13.24
N ASN A 227 -17.56 2.50 14.42
CA ASN A 227 -18.23 3.76 14.74
C ASN A 227 -17.34 5.01 14.64
N ASN A 228 -16.09 4.86 14.20
CA ASN A 228 -15.17 5.98 14.02
C ASN A 228 -15.56 6.80 12.78
N LYS A 229 -15.53 8.13 12.88
CA LYS A 229 -15.80 9.05 11.76
C LYS A 229 -14.95 8.75 10.52
N GLU A 230 -13.67 8.40 10.70
CA GLU A 230 -12.77 8.02 9.61
C GLU A 230 -13.26 6.77 8.88
N TYR A 231 -13.80 5.79 9.62
CA TYR A 231 -14.36 4.57 9.04
C TYR A 231 -15.68 4.83 8.30
N LEU A 232 -16.52 5.73 8.81
CA LEU A 232 -17.74 6.16 8.09
C LEU A 232 -17.40 6.85 6.75
N ILE A 233 -16.37 7.69 6.73
CA ILE A 233 -15.85 8.28 5.49
C ILE A 233 -15.39 7.18 4.54
N TYR A 234 -14.62 6.22 5.02
CA TYR A 234 -14.19 5.09 4.21
C TYR A 234 -15.37 4.31 3.58
N ARG A 235 -16.40 3.98 4.36
CA ARG A 235 -17.58 3.25 3.85
C ARG A 235 -18.31 3.99 2.73
N LYS A 236 -18.21 5.32 2.65
CA LYS A 236 -18.76 6.12 1.56
C LYS A 236 -18.04 5.90 0.23
N TYR A 237 -16.74 5.58 0.24
CA TYR A 237 -15.90 5.50 -0.96
C TYR A 237 -15.39 4.08 -1.28
N VAL A 238 -15.59 3.11 -0.38
CA VAL A 238 -15.03 1.75 -0.50
C VAL A 238 -15.37 1.10 -1.85
N ARG A 239 -16.61 1.26 -2.32
CA ARG A 239 -17.08 0.65 -3.56
C ARG A 239 -16.33 1.22 -4.78
N GLU A 240 -16.13 2.54 -4.81
CA GLU A 240 -15.43 3.25 -5.86
C GLU A 240 -13.93 2.91 -5.87
N ILE A 241 -13.32 2.78 -4.68
CA ILE A 241 -11.93 2.35 -4.54
C ILE A 241 -11.75 0.95 -5.12
N TYR A 242 -12.57 -0.02 -4.70
CA TYR A 242 -12.54 -1.38 -5.23
C TYR A 242 -12.82 -1.42 -6.73
N GLY A 243 -13.83 -0.71 -7.21
CA GLY A 243 -14.18 -0.66 -8.63
C GLY A 243 -13.02 -0.11 -9.49
N THR A 244 -12.29 0.87 -8.98
CA THR A 244 -11.10 1.42 -9.67
C THR A 244 -9.97 0.39 -9.72
N LEU A 245 -9.68 -0.29 -8.61
CA LEU A 245 -8.67 -1.34 -8.55
C LEU A 245 -9.05 -2.54 -9.43
N GLN A 246 -10.32 -2.91 -9.49
CA GLN A 246 -10.82 -3.95 -10.37
C GLN A 246 -10.69 -3.55 -11.85
N THR A 247 -10.94 -2.28 -12.19
CA THR A 247 -10.72 -1.77 -13.54
C THR A 247 -9.24 -1.87 -13.94
N ILE A 248 -8.32 -1.54 -13.02
CA ILE A 248 -6.87 -1.70 -13.27
C ILE A 248 -6.50 -3.17 -13.47
N TYR A 249 -7.08 -4.09 -12.69
CA TYR A 249 -6.88 -5.53 -12.86
C TYR A 249 -7.30 -5.99 -14.26
N LEU A 250 -8.52 -5.66 -14.68
CA LEU A 250 -9.10 -6.07 -15.96
C LEU A 250 -8.46 -5.39 -17.18
N THR A 251 -7.79 -4.26 -16.99
CA THR A 251 -7.11 -3.57 -18.09
C THR A 251 -5.90 -4.39 -18.56
N PRO A 252 -5.81 -4.78 -19.83
CA PRO A 252 -4.68 -5.52 -20.37
C PRO A 252 -3.34 -4.79 -20.17
N ASN A 253 -2.26 -5.55 -19.99
CA ASN A 253 -0.92 -4.97 -19.91
C ASN A 253 -0.58 -4.28 -21.24
N ALA A 254 0.12 -3.14 -21.21
CA ALA A 254 0.50 -2.42 -22.45
C ALA A 254 1.35 -3.28 -23.41
N SER A 255 2.01 -4.33 -22.90
CA SER A 255 2.75 -5.34 -23.65
C SER A 255 1.87 -6.33 -24.44
N GLU A 256 0.57 -6.43 -24.15
CA GLU A 256 -0.36 -7.29 -24.91
C GLU A 256 -0.78 -6.71 -26.27
N LYS A 257 -0.46 -5.44 -26.56
CA LYS A 257 -0.62 -4.87 -27.91
C LYS A 257 0.33 -5.50 -28.95
N PHE A 258 1.24 -6.38 -28.54
CA PHE A 258 2.22 -7.04 -29.41
C PHE A 258 2.18 -8.57 -29.36
N LEU A 259 1.13 -9.19 -28.80
CA LEU A 259 0.93 -10.63 -28.94
C LEU A 259 0.10 -10.90 -30.21
N PRO A 260 0.58 -11.77 -31.13
CA PRO A 260 -0.18 -12.13 -32.32
C PRO A 260 -1.50 -12.79 -31.92
N GLU A 261 -2.58 -12.41 -32.61
CA GLU A 261 -3.93 -12.94 -32.45
C GLU A 261 -3.92 -14.46 -32.60
N GLY A 262 -3.94 -15.20 -31.49
CA GLY A 262 -3.92 -16.66 -31.58
C GLY A 262 -4.28 -17.44 -30.33
N LYS A 263 -4.54 -16.79 -29.18
CA LYS A 263 -4.92 -17.49 -27.94
C LYS A 263 -5.92 -16.72 -27.09
N ARG A 264 -7.00 -16.20 -27.69
CA ARG A 264 -8.22 -15.94 -26.92
C ARG A 264 -8.97 -17.26 -26.81
N GLY A 265 -8.76 -17.98 -25.70
CA GLY A 265 -9.59 -19.10 -25.34
C GLY A 265 -11.02 -18.60 -25.12
N SER A 266 -11.97 -19.23 -25.82
CA SER A 266 -13.40 -18.97 -25.68
C SER A 266 -13.85 -19.22 -24.23
N PRO A 267 -14.74 -18.39 -23.67
CA PRO A 267 -15.34 -18.66 -22.39
C PRO A 267 -16.32 -19.84 -22.49
N ILE A 268 -16.19 -20.80 -21.57
CA ILE A 268 -17.29 -21.68 -21.15
C ILE A 268 -17.84 -21.07 -19.86
#